data_AF-A0A4Y2PRQ0-F1
#
_entry.id   AF-A0A4Y2PRQ0-F1
#
_cell.length_a   1.000
_cell.length_b   1.000
_cell.length_c   1.000
_cell.angle_alpha   90.00
_cell.angle_beta   90.00
_cell.angle_gamma   90.00
#
_symmetry.space_group_name_H-M   'P 1'
#
loop_
_entity.id
_entity.type
_entity.pdbx_description
1 polymer ?
#
loop_
_entity_poly.entity_id
_entity_poly.type
_entity_poly.pdbx_seq_one_letter_code
_entity_poly.pdbx_strand_id
1 'polypeptide(L)'
;MAYRATPLENGFSTSELLIGRRINTTLPVPKTQLQPYSVNKKVLEAKEERRIEGQKTNYDKHHGVKSLDELDPGQNVWITTFGLLEG
;
A
#
# COMPACT_ATOMS: atom_id res chain seq x y z
N MET A 1 17.05 2.62 -10.94
CA MET A 1 16.03 3.05 -11.92
C MET A 1 14.75 2.21 -11.88
N ALA A 2 14.79 0.92 -11.53
CA ALA A 2 13.63 0.02 -11.57
C ALA A 2 12.37 0.60 -10.92
N TYR A 3 12.41 0.93 -9.62
CA TYR A 3 11.24 1.38 -8.86
C TYR A 3 10.41 2.49 -9.53
N ARG A 4 11.06 3.46 -10.18
CA ARG A 4 10.37 4.62 -10.80
C ARG A 4 9.62 4.28 -12.08
N ALA A 5 10.05 3.25 -12.81
CA ALA A 5 9.53 2.89 -14.13
C ALA A 5 8.78 1.55 -14.13
N THR A 6 8.96 0.73 -13.09
CA THR A 6 8.22 -0.52 -12.91
C THR A 6 6.81 -0.23 -12.39
N PRO A 7 5.77 -0.75 -13.04
CA PRO A 7 4.42 -0.71 -12.49
C PRO A 7 4.34 -1.44 -11.16
N LEU A 8 3.61 -0.85 -10.22
CA LEU A 8 3.19 -1.49 -8.98
C LEU A 8 2.01 -2.44 -9.25
N GLU A 9 1.53 -3.15 -8.23
CA GLU A 9 0.35 -4.02 -8.33
C GLU A 9 -0.91 -3.26 -8.78
N ASN A 10 -1.00 -1.96 -8.51
CA ASN A 10 -2.06 -1.10 -9.01
C ASN A 10 -2.01 -0.85 -10.54
N GLY A 11 -0.90 -1.19 -11.20
CA GLY A 11 -0.66 -1.05 -12.63
C GLY A 11 0.04 0.25 -13.06
N PHE A 12 0.39 1.13 -12.12
CA PHE A 12 1.07 2.40 -12.37
C PHE A 12 2.48 2.39 -11.78
N SER A 13 3.42 2.99 -12.50
CA SER A 13 4.76 3.26 -11.98
C SER A 13 4.77 4.50 -11.08
N THR A 14 5.79 4.62 -10.22
CA THR A 14 5.92 5.80 -9.36
C THR A 14 5.98 7.11 -10.16
N SER A 15 6.61 7.09 -11.34
CA SER A 15 6.65 8.28 -12.21
C SER A 15 5.27 8.65 -12.72
N GLU A 16 4.45 7.68 -13.11
CA GLU A 16 3.08 7.96 -13.56
C GLU A 16 2.24 8.58 -12.45
N LEU A 17 2.40 8.11 -11.21
CA LEU A 17 1.67 8.64 -10.06
C LEU A 17 2.13 10.05 -9.64
N LEU A 18 3.43 10.34 -9.75
CA LEU A 18 3.99 11.61 -9.30
C LEU A 18 3.93 12.72 -10.36
N ILE A 19 4.16 12.37 -11.64
CA ILE A 19 4.31 13.35 -12.73
C ILE A 19 3.36 13.10 -13.91
N GLY A 20 2.44 12.13 -13.80
CA GLY A 20 1.42 11.88 -14.82
C GLY A 20 1.96 11.31 -16.14
N ARG A 21 3.19 10.76 -16.16
CA ARG A 21 3.80 10.18 -17.37
C ARG A 21 4.88 9.18 -17.03
N ARG A 22 5.26 8.34 -18.01
CA ARG A 22 6.46 7.50 -17.90
C ARG A 22 7.72 8.32 -18.17
N ILE A 23 8.82 7.92 -17.51
CA ILE A 23 10.15 8.46 -17.77
C ILE A 23 10.79 7.71 -18.94
N ASN A 24 11.69 8.40 -19.65
CA ASN A 24 12.49 7.74 -20.67
C ASN A 24 13.49 6.79 -19.98
N THR A 25 13.53 5.53 -20.41
CA THR A 25 14.42 4.51 -19.88
C THR A 25 15.17 3.84 -21.01
N THR A 26 16.20 3.06 -20.70
CA THR A 26 16.94 2.27 -21.71
C THR A 26 16.03 1.29 -22.44
N LEU A 27 14.98 0.79 -21.78
CA LEU A 27 13.98 -0.04 -22.43
C LEU A 27 13.06 0.82 -23.30
N PRO A 28 12.80 0.40 -24.55
CA PRO A 28 11.92 1.15 -25.44
C PRO A 28 10.50 1.17 -24.87
N VAL A 29 9.95 2.37 -24.75
CA VAL A 29 8.55 2.63 -24.40
C VAL A 29 7.87 3.42 -25.51
N PRO A 30 6.57 3.19 -25.77
CA PRO A 30 5.82 3.98 -26.73
C PRO A 30 5.89 5.47 -26.40
N LYS A 31 6.13 6.31 -27.42
CA LYS A 31 6.21 7.78 -27.27
C LYS A 31 4.93 8.39 -26.68
N THR A 32 3.79 7.74 -26.88
CA THR A 32 2.50 8.12 -26.31
C THR A 32 2.48 8.03 -24.78
N GLN A 33 3.19 7.07 -24.18
CA GLN A 33 3.27 6.91 -22.72
C GLN A 33 4.26 7.88 -22.06
N LEU A 34 5.11 8.54 -22.86
CA LEU A 34 6.00 9.61 -22.39
C LEU A 34 5.26 10.95 -22.29
N GLN A 35 4.07 11.07 -22.88
CA GLN A 35 3.26 12.28 -22.78
C GLN A 35 2.48 12.29 -21.45
N PRO A 36 2.27 13.46 -20.84
CA PRO A 36 1.41 13.60 -19.68
C PRO A 36 -0.01 13.11 -19.95
N TYR A 37 -0.57 12.36 -18.99
CA TYR A 37 -1.95 11.94 -18.97
C TYR A 37 -2.51 12.01 -17.55
N SER A 38 -3.84 12.11 -17.44
CA SER A 38 -4.51 12.10 -16.15
C SER A 38 -4.72 10.66 -15.68
N VAL A 39 -4.17 10.33 -14.51
CA VAL A 39 -4.41 9.05 -13.85
C VAL A 39 -5.82 9.04 -13.28
N ASN A 40 -6.60 8.00 -13.57
CA ASN A 40 -7.93 7.85 -12.99
C ASN A 40 -7.83 7.49 -11.50
N LYS A 41 -7.96 8.51 -10.66
CA LYS A 41 -7.81 8.39 -9.20
C LYS A 41 -8.77 7.38 -8.58
N LYS A 42 -10.04 7.35 -9.02
CA LYS A 42 -11.04 6.42 -8.46
C LYS A 42 -10.65 4.96 -8.69
N VAL A 43 -10.11 4.65 -9.87
CA VAL A 43 -9.64 3.29 -10.21
C VAL A 43 -8.39 2.94 -9.41
N LEU A 44 -7.49 3.90 -9.22
CA LEU A 44 -6.28 3.73 -8.43
C LEU A 44 -6.61 3.46 -6.95
N GLU A 45 -7.45 4.30 -6.34
CA GLU A 45 -7.88 4.18 -4.94
C GLU A 45 -8.55 2.83 -4.68
N ALA A 46 -9.48 2.41 -5.53
CA ALA A 46 -10.15 1.12 -5.39
C ALA A 46 -9.20 -0.08 -5.46
N LYS A 47 -8.10 0.01 -6.24
CA LYS A 47 -7.08 -1.04 -6.30
C LYS A 47 -6.20 -1.04 -5.07
N GLU A 48 -5.77 0.14 -4.60
CA GLU A 48 -4.96 0.27 -3.40
C GLU A 48 -5.72 -0.17 -2.15
N GLU A 49 -7.00 0.18 -2.03
CA GLU A 49 -7.84 -0.23 -0.91
C GLU A 49 -7.92 -1.76 -0.81
N ARG A 50 -8.21 -2.45 -1.93
CA ARG A 50 -8.18 -3.92 -1.98
C ARG A 50 -6.82 -4.50 -1.61
N ARG A 51 -5.73 -3.86 -2.05
CA ARG A 51 -4.36 -4.31 -1.73
C ARG A 51 -4.10 -4.17 -0.23
N ILE A 52 -4.49 -3.05 0.38
CA ILE A 52 -4.32 -2.78 1.81
C ILE A 52 -5.17 -3.75 2.64
N GLU A 53 -6.42 -3.98 2.27
CA GLU A 53 -7.30 -4.96 2.91
C GLU A 53 -6.74 -6.38 2.80
N GLY A 54 -6.24 -6.76 1.62
CA GLY A 54 -5.58 -8.05 1.40
C GLY A 54 -4.33 -8.21 2.26
N GLN A 55 -3.52 -7.16 2.36
CA GLN A 55 -2.32 -7.16 3.20
C GLN A 55 -2.67 -7.29 4.68
N LYS A 56 -3.66 -6.53 5.15
CA LYS A 56 -4.17 -6.60 6.52
C LYS A 56 -4.69 -8.00 6.84
N THR A 57 -5.59 -8.54 6.03
CA THR A 57 -6.18 -9.87 6.26
C THR A 57 -5.13 -10.98 6.26
N ASN A 58 -4.14 -10.92 5.35
CA ASN A 58 -3.05 -11.89 5.33
C ASN A 58 -2.15 -11.77 6.57
N TYR A 59 -1.84 -10.55 6.99
CA TYR A 59 -1.06 -10.30 8.21
C TYR A 59 -1.81 -10.79 9.45
N ASP A 60 -3.09 -10.44 9.58
CA ASP A 60 -3.96 -10.83 10.70
C ASP A 60 -4.07 -12.35 10.80
N LYS A 61 -4.27 -13.03 9.66
CA LYS A 61 -4.29 -14.49 9.59
C LYS A 61 -2.96 -15.12 9.98
N HIS A 62 -1.85 -14.58 9.48
CA HIS A 62 -0.51 -15.11 9.77
C HIS A 62 -0.15 -15.00 11.25
N HIS A 63 -0.53 -13.90 11.91
CA HIS A 63 -0.20 -13.64 13.31
C HIS A 63 -1.32 -14.02 14.29
N GLY A 64 -2.43 -14.59 13.80
CA GLY A 64 -3.57 -14.95 14.64
C GLY A 64 -4.16 -13.76 15.38
N VAL A 65 -4.17 -12.58 14.75
CA VAL A 65 -4.73 -11.35 15.31
C VAL A 65 -6.21 -11.57 15.64
N LYS A 66 -6.62 -11.14 16.83
CA LYS A 66 -8.00 -11.22 17.32
C LYS A 66 -8.47 -9.83 17.69
N SER A 67 -9.71 -9.48 17.33
CA SER A 67 -10.37 -8.31 17.87
C SER A 67 -10.61 -8.52 19.36
N LEU A 68 -10.18 -7.55 20.16
CA LEU A 68 -10.50 -7.48 21.58
C LEU A 68 -11.79 -6.69 21.75
N ASP A 69 -12.54 -7.01 22.79
CA ASP A 69 -13.75 -6.26 23.16
C ASP A 69 -13.38 -4.84 23.58
N GLU A 70 -14.24 -3.88 23.25
CA GLU A 70 -14.10 -2.49 23.70
C GLU A 70 -14.19 -2.44 25.24
N LEU A 71 -13.38 -1.57 25.85
CA LEU A 71 -13.35 -1.41 27.30
C LEU A 71 -14.30 -0.29 27.74
N ASP A 72 -15.06 -0.55 28.79
CA ASP A 72 -15.92 0.45 29.41
C ASP A 72 -15.15 1.35 30.39
N PRO A 73 -15.51 2.65 30.50
CA PRO A 73 -14.92 3.54 31.49
C PRO A 73 -15.10 2.98 32.92
N GLY A 74 -13.98 2.78 33.63
CA GLY A 74 -13.96 2.21 35.00
C GLY A 74 -13.75 0.70 35.07
N GLN A 75 -13.59 0.01 33.94
CA GLN A 75 -13.26 -1.41 33.90
C GLN A 75 -11.81 -1.67 34.33
N ASN A 76 -11.60 -2.49 35.36
CA ASN A 76 -10.28 -2.91 35.77
C ASN A 76 -9.69 -3.89 34.75
N VAL A 77 -8.55 -3.52 34.17
CA VAL A 77 -7.81 -4.35 33.21
C VAL A 77 -6.41 -4.65 33.71
N TRP A 78 -5.93 -5.87 33.41
CA TRP A 78 -4.55 -6.27 33.68
C TRP A 78 -3.69 -5.92 32.46
N ILE A 79 -2.66 -5.09 32.66
CA ILE A 79 -1.71 -4.73 31.61
C ILE A 79 -0.54 -5.70 31.67
N THR A 80 -0.39 -6.54 30.64
CA THR A 80 0.79 -7.37 30.44
C THR A 80 1.73 -6.68 29.46
N THR A 81 2.86 -6.16 29.97
CA THR A 81 3.93 -5.63 29.12
C THR A 81 4.72 -6.80 28.51
N PHE A 82 4.32 -7.27 27.32
CA PHE A 82 5.17 -8.08 26.46
C PHE A 82 5.38 -7.33 25.15
N GLY A 83 6.59 -6.77 24.94
CA GLY A 83 6.91 -6.11 23.66
C GLY A 83 8.09 -5.13 23.62
N LEU A 84 8.83 -4.90 24.71
CA LEU A 84 10.05 -4.10 24.66
C LEU A 84 11.15 -4.79 25.46
N LEU A 85 11.87 -5.69 24.80
CA LEU A 85 13.27 -6.04 25.06
C LEU A 85 13.63 -7.06 23.98
N GLU A 86 14.16 -6.59 22.86
CA GLU A 86 15.38 -7.11 22.22
C GLU A 86 15.91 -6.02 21.29
N GLY A 87 17.12 -5.55 21.59
CA GLY A 87 17.97 -4.68 20.78
C GLY A 87 19.37 -5.27 20.74
#